data_AF-A0A949BNJ0-F1
#
_entry.id   AF-A0A949BNJ0-F1
#
_cell.length_a   1.000
_cell.length_b   1.000
_cell.length_c   1.000
_cell.angle_alpha   90.00
_cell.angle_beta   90.00
_cell.angle_gamma   90.00
#
_symmetry.space_group_name_H-M   'P 1'
#
loop_
_entity.id
_entity.type
_entity.pdbx_description
1 polymer ?
#
loop_
_entity_poly.entity_id
_entity_poly.type
_entity_poly.pdbx_seq_one_letter_code
_entity_poly.pdbx_strand_id
1 'polypeptide(L)'
;MYGRDMLCRGDQEAALIAHGHHERYNGQGYPEQISHPGIKVFAQIVGVVDVFDAITSDRCYRQAEHPVTALELLAGAGNWWFEAKIVNAFMENMAAYPTGTFVQINTGEIGIVTDTPKGQSFFPNVRVLLDAGYGKVTPYDLSILHKGCWVNTILEDSAVNKALQEQAKLVGSS
;
A
#
# COMPACT_ATOMS: atom_id res chain seq x y z
N MET A 1 5.06 -12.72 -24.90
CA MET A 1 5.40 -12.65 -26.34
C MET A 1 4.20 -12.26 -27.21
N TYR A 2 3.01 -12.88 -27.07
CA TYR A 2 1.85 -12.59 -27.93
C TYR A 2 1.32 -11.14 -27.91
N GLY A 3 1.40 -10.42 -26.77
CA GLY A 3 0.85 -9.06 -26.64
C GLY A 3 1.58 -8.00 -27.49
N ARG A 4 2.91 -8.06 -27.59
CA ARG A 4 3.70 -7.14 -28.44
C ARG A 4 3.31 -7.30 -29.91
N ASP A 5 3.25 -8.53 -30.40
CA ASP A 5 2.98 -8.80 -31.82
C ASP A 5 1.57 -8.39 -32.25
N MET A 6 0.60 -8.47 -31.32
CA MET A 6 -0.76 -7.98 -31.54
C MET A 6 -0.83 -6.45 -31.57
N LEU A 7 -0.13 -5.77 -30.66
CA LEU A 7 -0.18 -4.30 -30.52
C LEU A 7 0.72 -3.56 -31.52
N CYS A 8 1.80 -4.17 -32.01
CA CYS A 8 2.72 -3.58 -32.99
C CYS A 8 2.02 -3.13 -34.29
N ARG A 9 0.84 -3.67 -34.60
CA ARG A 9 0.04 -3.30 -35.77
C ARG A 9 -0.84 -2.06 -35.57
N GLY A 10 -0.96 -1.57 -34.32
CA GLY A 10 -1.79 -0.42 -33.96
C GLY A 10 -1.01 0.68 -33.23
N ASP A 11 -0.45 0.36 -32.06
CA ASP A 11 0.29 1.30 -31.22
C ASP A 11 1.64 0.71 -30.79
N GLN A 12 2.71 1.26 -31.36
CA GLN A 12 4.07 0.81 -31.11
C GLN A 12 4.54 1.11 -29.68
N GLU A 13 4.03 2.16 -29.02
CA GLU A 13 4.42 2.46 -27.64
C GLU A 13 3.80 1.46 -26.67
N ALA A 14 2.50 1.18 -26.82
CA ALA A 14 1.82 0.16 -26.03
C ALA A 14 2.47 -1.22 -26.19
N ALA A 15 2.88 -1.58 -27.41
CA ALA A 15 3.58 -2.83 -27.68
C ALA A 15 4.94 -2.94 -26.95
N LEU A 16 5.70 -1.84 -26.90
CA LEU A 16 6.99 -1.79 -26.21
C LEU A 16 6.83 -1.82 -24.68
N ILE A 17 5.80 -1.17 -24.15
CA ILE A 17 5.46 -1.23 -22.72
C ILE A 17 5.06 -2.66 -22.34
N ALA A 18 4.14 -3.28 -23.10
CA ALA A 18 3.71 -4.65 -22.88
C ALA A 18 4.87 -5.66 -22.99
N HIS A 19 5.89 -5.36 -23.81
CA HIS A 19 7.08 -6.19 -23.90
C HIS A 19 8.03 -6.02 -22.71
N GLY A 20 8.23 -4.77 -22.27
CA GLY A 20 9.30 -4.42 -21.33
C GLY A 20 8.89 -4.28 -19.87
N HIS A 21 7.61 -4.36 -19.49
CA HIS A 21 7.18 -4.11 -18.10
C HIS A 21 7.66 -5.17 -17.08
N HIS A 22 8.15 -6.32 -17.55
CA HIS A 22 8.83 -7.32 -16.73
C HIS A 22 10.36 -7.17 -16.71
N GLU A 23 10.93 -6.22 -17.46
CA GLU A 23 12.33 -5.84 -17.29
C GLU A 23 12.56 -5.24 -15.90
N ARG A 24 13.81 -5.28 -15.44
CA ARG A 24 14.19 -4.85 -14.09
C ARG A 24 15.41 -3.95 -14.15
N TYR A 25 15.45 -2.94 -13.28
CA TYR A 25 16.51 -1.94 -13.22
C TYR A 25 17.93 -2.55 -13.16
N ASN A 26 18.09 -3.65 -12.43
CA ASN A 26 19.33 -4.42 -12.31
C ASN A 26 19.65 -5.38 -13.47
N GLY A 27 18.81 -5.46 -14.52
CA GLY A 27 18.98 -6.36 -15.66
C GLY A 27 18.53 -7.81 -15.43
N GLN A 28 17.99 -8.16 -14.25
CA GLN A 28 17.52 -9.52 -13.95
C GLN A 28 16.07 -9.80 -14.43
N GLY A 29 15.50 -8.87 -15.20
CA GLY A 29 14.15 -9.00 -15.75
C GLY A 29 14.09 -9.87 -16.99
N TYR A 30 12.94 -9.86 -17.66
CA TYR A 30 12.75 -10.58 -18.91
C TYR A 30 11.81 -9.76 -19.82
N PRO A 31 11.84 -9.96 -21.15
CA PRO A 31 12.52 -11.03 -21.89
C PRO A 31 13.96 -10.75 -22.36
N GLU A 32 14.38 -9.50 -22.48
CA GLU A 32 15.67 -9.10 -23.07
C GLU A 32 16.76 -8.84 -22.03
N GLN A 33 16.43 -8.85 -20.73
CA GLN A 33 17.39 -8.65 -19.62
C GLN A 33 18.10 -7.29 -19.71
N ILE A 34 17.35 -6.28 -20.14
CA ILE A 34 17.88 -4.92 -20.32
C ILE A 34 17.95 -4.26 -18.94
N SER A 35 19.11 -3.70 -18.60
CA SER A 35 19.30 -2.89 -17.41
C SER A 35 19.08 -1.39 -17.69
N HIS A 36 18.95 -0.60 -16.62
CA HIS A 36 18.94 0.85 -16.75
C HIS A 36 20.23 1.37 -17.44
N PRO A 37 20.16 2.38 -18.33
CA PRO A 37 19.00 3.21 -18.71
C PRO A 37 18.20 2.70 -19.92
N GLY A 38 18.42 1.47 -20.39
CA GLY A 38 17.80 0.94 -21.60
C GLY A 38 16.29 0.66 -21.49
N ILE A 39 15.74 0.62 -20.27
CA ILE A 39 14.32 0.36 -20.01
C ILE A 39 13.52 1.65 -20.15
N LYS A 40 12.49 1.64 -21.01
CA LYS A 40 11.57 2.78 -21.16
C LYS A 40 10.89 3.14 -19.84
N VAL A 41 10.75 4.44 -19.57
CA VAL A 41 10.10 4.96 -18.34
C VAL A 41 8.69 4.39 -18.14
N PHE A 42 7.87 4.31 -19.20
CA PHE A 42 6.52 3.77 -19.11
C PHE A 42 6.49 2.27 -18.79
N ALA A 43 7.48 1.50 -19.26
CA ALA A 43 7.61 0.09 -18.91
C ALA A 43 7.93 -0.08 -17.41
N GLN A 44 8.78 0.79 -16.86
CA GLN A 44 9.04 0.81 -15.41
C GLN A 44 7.80 1.20 -14.59
N ILE A 45 7.04 2.21 -15.05
CA ILE A 45 5.78 2.61 -14.39
C ILE A 45 4.79 1.42 -14.36
N VAL A 46 4.56 0.78 -15.52
CA VAL A 46 3.66 -0.39 -15.59
C VAL A 46 4.18 -1.54 -14.74
N GLY A 47 5.49 -1.77 -14.70
CA GLY A 47 6.08 -2.80 -13.85
C GLY A 47 5.86 -2.56 -12.35
N VAL A 48 5.91 -1.31 -11.88
CA VAL A 48 5.59 -0.96 -10.50
C VAL A 48 4.10 -1.23 -10.20
N VAL A 49 3.20 -0.82 -11.10
CA VAL A 49 1.76 -1.05 -10.95
C VAL A 49 1.43 -2.54 -10.96
N ASP A 50 2.07 -3.32 -11.84
CA ASP A 50 1.90 -4.78 -11.93
C ASP A 50 2.28 -5.49 -10.63
N VAL A 51 3.41 -5.10 -10.01
CA VAL A 51 3.82 -5.65 -8.71
C VAL A 51 2.84 -5.26 -7.59
N PHE A 52 2.39 -4.01 -7.57
CA PHE A 52 1.43 -3.54 -6.57
C PHE A 52 0.09 -4.29 -6.68
N ASP A 53 -0.46 -4.38 -7.89
CA ASP A 53 -1.72 -5.08 -8.17
C ASP A 53 -1.60 -6.58 -7.84
N ALA A 54 -0.50 -7.23 -8.22
CA ALA A 54 -0.27 -8.63 -7.90
C ALA A 54 -0.31 -8.94 -6.40
N ILE A 55 0.06 -7.96 -5.55
CA ILE A 55 0.07 -8.10 -4.10
C ILE A 55 -1.29 -7.76 -3.47
N THR A 56 -1.97 -6.75 -4.00
CA THR A 56 -3.19 -6.18 -3.42
C THR A 56 -4.49 -6.72 -4.02
N SER A 57 -4.40 -7.50 -5.10
CA SER A 57 -5.56 -8.14 -5.72
C SER A 57 -5.74 -9.59 -5.26
N ASP A 58 -7.00 -9.98 -5.06
CA ASP A 58 -7.38 -11.36 -4.77
C ASP A 58 -7.04 -12.27 -5.95
N ARG A 59 -6.44 -13.42 -5.64
CA ARG A 59 -6.23 -14.49 -6.62
C ARG A 59 -6.89 -15.76 -6.12
N CYS A 60 -7.25 -16.66 -7.03
CA CYS A 60 -7.92 -17.92 -6.70
C CYS A 60 -7.17 -18.80 -5.68
N TYR A 61 -5.91 -18.51 -5.39
CA TYR A 61 -5.03 -19.22 -4.46
C TYR A 61 -4.42 -18.32 -3.35
N ARG A 62 -4.77 -17.03 -3.27
CA ARG A 62 -4.22 -16.12 -2.26
C ARG A 62 -5.17 -14.95 -2.00
N GLN A 63 -5.47 -14.68 -0.73
CA GLN A 63 -6.17 -13.46 -0.34
C GLN A 63 -5.28 -12.24 -0.61
N ALA A 64 -5.90 -11.12 -0.98
CA ALA A 64 -5.23 -9.84 -1.12
C ALA A 64 -4.49 -9.47 0.18
N GLU A 65 -3.25 -9.00 0.03
CA GLU A 65 -2.52 -8.39 1.13
C GLU A 65 -2.87 -6.90 1.23
N HIS A 66 -2.63 -6.30 2.39
CA HIS A 66 -2.85 -4.87 2.56
C HIS A 66 -1.88 -4.04 1.68
N PRO A 67 -2.32 -2.85 1.20
CA PRO A 67 -1.48 -1.96 0.40
C PRO A 67 -0.12 -1.63 1.04
N VAL A 68 -0.07 -1.51 2.38
CA VAL A 68 1.17 -1.31 3.13
C VAL A 68 2.25 -2.33 2.78
N THR A 69 1.90 -3.61 2.64
CA THR A 69 2.84 -4.69 2.31
C THR A 69 3.44 -4.51 0.91
N ALA A 70 2.61 -4.12 -0.06
CA ALA A 70 3.07 -3.85 -1.41
C ALA A 70 3.99 -2.61 -1.45
N LEU A 71 3.65 -1.55 -0.71
CA LEU A 71 4.44 -0.33 -0.67
C LEU A 71 5.78 -0.52 0.06
N GLU A 72 5.82 -1.31 1.13
CA GLU A 72 7.08 -1.66 1.83
C GLU A 72 8.02 -2.45 0.92
N LEU A 73 7.50 -3.43 0.18
CA LEU A 73 8.28 -4.17 -0.81
C LEU A 73 8.82 -3.24 -1.90
N LEU A 74 7.98 -2.37 -2.46
CA LEU A 74 8.40 -1.42 -3.48
C LEU A 74 9.47 -0.45 -2.96
N ALA A 75 9.33 0.03 -1.72
CA ALA A 75 10.33 0.88 -1.07
C ALA A 75 11.70 0.19 -1.00
N GLY A 76 11.73 -1.10 -0.65
CA GLY A 76 12.96 -1.91 -0.63
C GLY A 76 13.50 -2.26 -2.03
N ALA A 77 12.66 -2.19 -3.07
CA ALA A 77 13.02 -2.53 -4.44
C ALA A 77 13.56 -1.35 -5.27
N GLY A 78 13.60 -0.14 -4.70
CA GLY A 78 14.12 1.07 -5.35
C GLY A 78 15.59 0.93 -5.76
N ASN A 79 15.90 1.34 -6.99
CA ASN A 79 17.20 1.16 -7.66
C ASN A 79 17.69 -0.30 -7.76
N TRP A 80 16.81 -1.28 -7.51
CA TRP A 80 17.10 -2.69 -7.69
C TRP A 80 16.20 -3.30 -8.78
N TRP A 81 14.89 -3.25 -8.58
CA TRP A 81 13.91 -3.69 -9.59
C TRP A 81 13.40 -2.55 -10.44
N PHE A 82 13.28 -1.35 -9.88
CA PHE A 82 12.75 -0.17 -10.54
C PHE A 82 13.58 1.06 -10.18
N GLU A 83 13.61 2.08 -11.04
CA GLU A 83 14.26 3.34 -10.71
C GLU A 83 13.59 4.01 -9.50
N ALA A 84 14.38 4.43 -8.50
CA ALA A 84 13.85 4.94 -7.24
C ALA A 84 12.92 6.15 -7.41
N LYS A 85 13.16 7.01 -8.41
CA LYS A 85 12.27 8.17 -8.66
C LYS A 85 10.84 7.74 -9.03
N ILE A 86 10.70 6.63 -9.74
CA ILE A 86 9.40 6.10 -10.18
C ILE A 86 8.70 5.45 -8.99
N VAL A 87 9.45 4.67 -8.20
CA VAL A 87 8.94 4.07 -6.95
C VAL A 87 8.44 5.14 -5.99
N ASN A 88 9.24 6.18 -5.74
CA ASN A 88 8.87 7.27 -4.83
C ASN A 88 7.62 8.02 -5.33
N ALA A 89 7.59 8.37 -6.61
CA ALA A 89 6.42 9.03 -7.22
C ALA A 89 5.15 8.17 -7.12
N PHE A 90 5.26 6.85 -7.31
CA PHE A 90 4.14 5.95 -7.12
C PHE A 90 3.69 5.93 -5.65
N MET A 91 4.62 5.71 -4.72
CA MET A 91 4.32 5.64 -3.29
C MET A 91 3.62 6.90 -2.80
N GLU A 92 4.10 8.10 -3.14
CA GLU A 92 3.53 9.40 -2.73
C GLU A 92 2.06 9.61 -3.13
N ASN A 93 1.55 8.83 -4.09
CA ASN A 93 0.18 8.90 -4.58
C ASN A 93 -0.70 7.71 -4.13
N MET A 94 -0.16 6.79 -3.33
CA MET A 94 -0.86 5.63 -2.79
C MET A 94 -1.03 5.75 -1.28
N ALA A 95 -2.19 5.35 -0.75
CA ALA A 95 -2.39 5.23 0.69
C ALA A 95 -2.02 3.83 1.16
N ALA A 96 -1.05 3.72 2.08
CA ALA A 96 -0.70 2.44 2.71
C ALA A 96 -1.85 1.90 3.56
N TYR A 97 -2.62 2.82 4.15
CA TYR A 97 -3.81 2.54 4.93
C TYR A 97 -4.97 3.32 4.30
N PRO A 98 -5.84 2.66 3.50
CA PRO A 98 -7.00 3.32 2.90
C PRO A 98 -7.97 3.89 3.94
N THR A 99 -8.69 4.96 3.59
CA THR A 99 -9.78 5.49 4.41
C THR A 99 -10.77 4.39 4.80
N GLY A 100 -11.18 4.38 6.05
CA GLY A 100 -12.07 3.34 6.61
C GLY A 100 -11.33 2.16 7.24
N THR A 101 -10.00 2.06 7.06
CA THR A 101 -9.20 1.02 7.71
C THR A 101 -9.17 1.25 9.22
N PHE A 102 -9.49 0.22 10.01
CA PHE A 102 -9.28 0.24 11.46
C PHE A 102 -7.82 -0.05 11.77
N VAL A 103 -7.23 0.77 12.62
CA VAL A 103 -5.82 0.67 13.01
C VAL A 103 -5.67 0.83 14.51
N GLN A 104 -4.73 0.09 15.07
CA GLN A 104 -4.16 0.38 16.37
C GLN A 104 -2.89 1.20 16.15
N ILE A 105 -2.81 2.37 16.78
CA ILE A 105 -1.59 3.18 16.79
C ILE A 105 -0.66 2.72 17.90
N ASN A 106 0.63 3.09 17.82
CA ASN A 106 1.67 2.67 18.77
C ASN A 106 1.41 3.06 20.23
N THR A 107 0.50 3.99 20.51
CA THR A 107 0.03 4.33 21.87
C THR A 107 -0.95 3.29 22.44
N GLY A 108 -1.37 2.31 21.63
CA GLY A 108 -2.36 1.29 21.98
C GLY A 108 -3.80 1.68 21.64
N GLU A 109 -4.03 2.96 21.36
CA GLU A 109 -5.35 3.51 21.00
C GLU A 109 -5.81 2.96 19.65
N ILE A 110 -7.13 2.85 19.49
CA ILE A 110 -7.75 2.29 18.30
C ILE A 110 -8.57 3.38 17.61
N GLY A 111 -8.36 3.49 16.31
CA GLY A 111 -9.07 4.44 15.48
C GLY A 111 -9.33 3.94 14.08
N ILE A 112 -9.96 4.80 13.30
CA ILE A 112 -10.27 4.58 11.89
C ILE A 112 -9.54 5.64 11.05
N VAL A 113 -8.94 5.23 9.94
CA VAL A 113 -8.30 6.17 9.01
C VAL A 113 -9.36 7.06 8.37
N THR A 114 -9.21 8.38 8.51
CA THR A 114 -10.11 9.37 7.90
C THR A 114 -9.62 9.76 6.51
N ASP A 115 -8.33 10.01 6.37
CA ASP A 115 -7.68 10.44 5.14
C ASP A 115 -6.17 10.23 5.23
N THR A 116 -5.51 10.24 4.09
CA THR A 116 -4.05 10.17 3.98
C THR A 116 -3.57 11.39 3.21
N PRO A 117 -2.85 12.33 3.85
CA PRO A 117 -2.32 13.50 3.17
C PRO A 117 -1.41 13.12 2.00
N LYS A 118 -1.47 13.90 0.92
CA LYS A 118 -0.64 13.67 -0.26
C LYS A 118 0.85 13.67 0.12
N GLY A 119 1.60 12.67 -0.36
CA GLY A 119 3.01 12.49 -0.03
C GLY A 119 3.29 11.87 1.35
N GLN A 120 2.26 11.52 2.13
CA GLN A 120 2.38 10.93 3.47
C GLN A 120 1.74 9.54 3.54
N SER A 121 2.07 8.69 2.58
CA SER A 121 1.43 7.39 2.32
C SER A 121 1.30 6.47 3.52
N PHE A 122 2.29 6.51 4.43
CA PHE A 122 2.35 5.72 5.67
C PHE A 122 1.86 6.46 6.91
N PHE A 123 1.49 7.73 6.80
CA PHE A 123 1.07 8.56 7.92
C PHE A 123 -0.35 9.11 7.73
N PRO A 124 -1.37 8.23 7.81
CA PRO A 124 -2.76 8.65 7.73
C PRO A 124 -3.15 9.53 8.93
N ASN A 125 -4.16 10.36 8.71
CA ASN A 125 -4.94 10.94 9.79
C ASN A 125 -5.92 9.86 10.30
N VAL A 126 -5.97 9.71 11.62
CA VAL A 126 -6.75 8.67 12.30
C VAL A 126 -7.71 9.33 13.26
N ARG A 127 -8.99 8.98 13.17
CA ARG A 127 -9.98 9.31 14.19
C ARG A 127 -9.94 8.26 15.28
N VAL A 128 -9.47 8.65 16.46
CA VAL A 128 -9.41 7.76 17.63
C VAL A 128 -10.82 7.57 18.19
N LEU A 129 -11.17 6.31 18.49
CA LEU A 129 -12.49 5.91 18.99
C LEU A 129 -12.38 5.24 20.37
N LEU A 130 -11.30 4.50 20.59
CA LEU A 130 -11.02 3.81 21.85
C LEU A 130 -9.61 4.14 22.34
N ASP A 131 -9.46 4.25 23.66
CA ASP A 131 -8.15 4.32 24.29
C ASP A 131 -7.42 2.96 24.30
N ALA A 132 -6.20 2.93 24.84
CA ALA A 132 -5.40 1.70 24.94
C ALA A 132 -6.02 0.60 25.83
N GLY A 133 -6.99 0.96 26.69
CA GLY A 133 -7.74 0.05 27.55
C GLY A 133 -9.10 -0.35 26.96
N TYR A 134 -9.36 -0.06 25.69
CA TYR A 134 -10.66 -0.24 25.02
C TYR A 134 -11.80 0.61 25.61
N GLY A 135 -11.44 1.64 26.39
CA GLY A 135 -12.39 2.64 26.89
C GLY A 135 -12.83 3.56 25.75
N LYS A 136 -14.13 3.87 25.70
CA LYS A 136 -14.66 4.81 24.69
C LYS A 136 -14.20 6.22 25.01
N VAL A 137 -13.57 6.88 24.04
CA VAL A 137 -13.20 8.29 24.14
C VAL A 137 -14.16 9.16 23.34
N THR A 138 -14.21 10.46 23.65
CA THR A 138 -14.80 11.43 22.73
C THR A 138 -13.95 11.44 21.45
N PRO A 139 -14.50 11.12 20.27
CA PRO A 139 -13.69 10.98 19.08
C PRO A 139 -12.92 12.25 18.73
N TYR A 140 -11.64 12.12 18.43
CA TYR A 140 -10.79 13.20 17.96
C TYR A 140 -9.90 12.73 16.81
N ASP A 141 -9.53 13.67 15.96
CA ASP A 141 -8.68 13.41 14.80
C ASP A 141 -7.22 13.63 15.17
N LEU A 142 -6.39 12.66 14.80
CA LEU A 142 -4.97 12.61 15.10
C LEU A 142 -4.20 12.47 13.80
N SER A 143 -3.36 13.46 13.49
CA SER A 143 -2.33 13.29 12.47
C SER A 143 -1.15 12.56 13.08
N ILE A 144 -0.97 11.28 12.72
CA ILE A 144 0.04 10.45 13.38
C ILE A 144 1.46 10.96 13.13
N LEU A 145 1.72 11.55 11.96
CA LEU A 145 3.01 12.17 11.63
C LEU A 145 3.41 13.26 12.64
N HIS A 146 2.53 14.23 12.88
CA HIS A 146 2.83 15.39 13.73
C HIS A 146 2.98 15.03 15.21
N LYS A 147 2.47 13.87 15.60
CA LYS A 147 2.48 13.38 16.98
C LYS A 147 3.59 12.35 17.24
N GLY A 148 4.38 12.00 16.23
CA GLY A 148 5.38 10.94 16.34
C GLY A 148 4.76 9.55 16.56
N CYS A 149 3.52 9.38 16.13
CA CYS A 149 2.79 8.13 16.19
C CYS A 149 2.90 7.39 14.85
N TRP A 150 2.75 6.07 14.89
CA TRP A 150 2.68 5.23 13.69
C TRP A 150 1.60 4.16 13.89
N VAL A 151 1.13 3.60 12.77
CA VAL A 151 0.24 2.43 12.79
C VAL A 151 1.05 1.23 13.26
N ASN A 152 0.63 0.63 14.37
CA ASN A 152 1.22 -0.59 14.90
C ASN A 152 0.65 -1.83 14.21
N THR A 153 -0.68 -1.88 14.09
CA THR A 153 -1.40 -3.05 13.53
C THR A 153 -2.67 -2.59 12.81
N ILE A 154 -3.00 -3.25 11.69
CA ILE A 154 -4.31 -3.15 11.03
C ILE A 154 -5.26 -4.12 11.72
N LEU A 155 -6.45 -3.65 12.09
CA LEU A 155 -7.46 -4.45 12.77
C LEU A 155 -8.52 -4.91 11.77
N GLU A 156 -8.73 -6.22 11.70
CA GLU A 156 -9.87 -6.80 10.98
C GLU A 156 -11.18 -6.55 11.73
N ASP A 157 -12.31 -6.60 11.01
CA ASP A 157 -13.65 -6.42 11.57
C ASP A 157 -13.92 -7.32 12.79
N SER A 158 -13.38 -8.54 12.80
CA SER A 158 -13.50 -9.49 13.91
C SER A 158 -12.84 -8.96 15.20
N ALA A 159 -11.65 -8.37 15.08
CA ALA A 159 -10.89 -7.79 16.18
C ALA A 159 -11.55 -6.50 16.68
N VAL A 160 -12.06 -5.67 15.77
CA VAL A 160 -12.81 -4.45 16.12
C VAL A 160 -14.09 -4.80 16.89
N ASN A 161 -14.85 -5.81 16.43
CA ASN A 161 -16.03 -6.27 17.13
C ASN A 161 -15.71 -6.81 18.52
N LYS A 162 -14.60 -7.53 18.68
CA LYS A 162 -14.14 -8.02 19.98
C LYS A 162 -13.78 -6.87 20.92
N ALA A 163 -13.06 -5.86 20.43
CA ALA A 163 -12.74 -4.65 21.19
C ALA A 163 -14.00 -3.93 21.69
N LEU A 164 -15.02 -3.81 20.83
CA LEU A 164 -16.33 -3.24 21.20
C LEU A 164 -17.09 -4.10 22.21
N GLN A 165 -17.00 -5.43 22.13
CA GLN A 165 -17.62 -6.32 23.12
C GLN A 165 -16.92 -6.27 24.49
N GLU A 166 -15.60 -6.19 24.52
CA GLU A 166 -14.83 -6.01 25.76
C GLU A 166 -15.16 -4.67 26.43
N GLN A 167 -15.31 -3.61 25.63
CA GLN A 167 -15.80 -2.32 26.09
C GLN A 167 -17.19 -2.43 26.74
N ALA A 168 -18.14 -3.16 26.14
CA ALA A 168 -19.48 -3.36 26.71
C ALA A 168 -19.47 -4.07 28.07
N LYS A 169 -18.53 -5.01 28.29
CA LYS A 169 -18.36 -5.70 29.57
C LYS A 169 -17.81 -4.79 30.67
N LEU A 170 -16.92 -3.86 30.31
CA LEU A 170 -16.35 -2.87 31.23
C LEU A 170 -17.40 -1.86 31.70
N VAL A 171 -18.30 -1.44 30.82
CA VAL A 171 -19.40 -0.50 31.15
C VAL A 171 -20.53 -1.20 31.93
N GLY A 172 -20.79 -2.48 31.69
CA GLY A 172 -21.85 -3.25 32.36
C GLY A 172 -21.50 -3.77 33.77
N SER A 173 -20.31 -3.45 34.29
CA SER A 173 -19.85 -3.84 35.64
C SER A 173 -19.87 -2.67 36.65
N SER A 174 -20.56 -1.58 36.33
CA SER A 174 -20.73 -0.39 37.18
C SER A 174 -22.18 -0.21 37.64
#